data_AF-T2GDV6-F1
#
_entry.id   AF-T2GDV6-F1
#
_cell.length_a   1.000
_cell.length_b   1.000
_cell.length_c   1.000
_cell.angle_alpha   90.00
_cell.angle_beta   90.00
_cell.angle_gamma   90.00
#
_symmetry.space_group_name_H-M   'P 1'
#
loop_
_entity.id
_entity.type
_entity.pdbx_description
1 polymer ?
#
loop_
_entity_poly.entity_id
_entity_poly.type
_entity_poly.pdbx_seq_one_letter_code
_entity_poly.pdbx_strand_id
1 'polypeptide(L)' 'MDYTAADIPLELKHGEYLTLSDGTSLYWETNGEAKDVFLGSGFSPDVELFPENTWEFSAGDATYRLTARFEDVLFVERI' A
#
# COMPACT_ATOMS: atom_id res chain seq x y z
N MET A 1 12.93 3.66 1.82
CA MET A 1 12.65 5.08 2.13
C MET A 1 11.32 5.11 2.88
N ASP A 2 11.16 6.02 3.84
CA ASP A 2 9.96 6.10 4.67
C ASP A 2 9.14 7.34 4.29
N TYR A 3 7.88 7.12 3.92
CA TYR A 3 6.91 8.12 3.54
C TYR A 3 5.83 8.27 4.62
N THR A 4 5.09 9.37 4.55
CA THR A 4 3.99 9.69 5.45
C THR A 4 2.71 9.96 4.67
N ALA A 5 1.57 10.00 5.37
CA ALA A 5 0.29 10.35 4.77
C ALA A 5 0.28 11.70 4.01
N ALA A 6 1.22 12.61 4.31
CA ALA A 6 1.36 13.89 3.60
C ALA A 6 1.96 13.76 2.19
N ASP A 7 2.62 12.63 1.90
CA ASP A 7 3.24 12.36 0.60
C ASP A 7 2.24 11.76 -0.41
N ILE A 8 1.05 11.36 0.05
CA ILE A 8 -0.02 10.80 -0.79
C ILE A 8 -0.63 11.92 -1.66
N PRO A 9 -0.79 11.75 -2.99
CA PRO A 9 -0.63 10.49 -3.73
C PRO A 9 0.83 10.15 -4.04
N LEU A 10 1.18 8.87 -3.91
CA LEU A 10 2.55 8.39 -4.13
C LEU A 10 2.62 7.02 -4.79
N GLU A 11 3.76 6.77 -5.43
CA GLU A 11 4.14 5.49 -6.03
C GLU A 11 5.10 4.76 -5.09
N LEU A 12 4.58 3.83 -4.27
CA LEU A 12 5.36 3.14 -3.26
C LEU A 12 6.10 1.96 -3.89
N LYS A 13 7.43 1.94 -3.81
CA LYS A 13 8.24 0.84 -4.36
C LYS A 13 8.46 -0.27 -3.33
N HIS A 14 8.93 -1.41 -3.81
CA HIS A 14 9.29 -2.52 -2.95
C HIS A 14 10.39 -2.12 -1.95
N GLY A 15 10.22 -2.49 -0.68
CA GLY A 15 11.11 -2.12 0.41
C GLY A 15 10.96 -0.67 0.92
N GLU A 16 9.95 0.06 0.43
CA GLU A 16 9.56 1.36 0.96
C GLU A 16 8.33 1.22 1.86
N TYR A 17 8.24 2.11 2.86
CA TYR A 17 7.19 2.09 3.87
C TYR A 17 6.44 3.41 3.85
N LEU A 18 5.13 3.35 4.05
CA LEU A 18 4.26 4.51 4.19
C LEU A 18 3.57 4.47 5.55
N THR A 19 3.75 5.49 6.39
CA THR A 19 3.01 5.63 7.65
C THR A 19 1.76 6.47 7.43
N LEU A 20 0.58 5.87 7.63
CA LEU A 20 -0.72 6.53 7.54
C LEU A 20 -0.99 7.42 8.76
N SER A 21 -2.04 8.25 8.70
CA SER A 21 -2.35 9.25 9.73
C SER A 21 -2.67 8.64 11.10
N ASP A 22 -3.15 7.40 11.15
CA ASP A 22 -3.45 6.66 12.37
C ASP A 22 -2.25 5.86 12.92
N GLY A 23 -1.08 5.96 12.27
CA GLY A 23 0.13 5.22 12.62
C GLY A 23 0.25 3.84 11.96
N THR A 24 -0.73 3.42 11.16
CA THR A 24 -0.63 2.19 10.37
C THR A 24 0.52 2.29 9.37
N SER A 25 1.40 1.28 9.35
CA SER A 25 2.46 1.18 8.35
C SER A 25 1.95 0.38 7.16
N LEU A 26 2.09 0.90 5.95
CA LEU A 26 1.77 0.23 4.69
C LEU A 26 3.07 -0.09 3.97
N TYR A 27 3.23 -1.35 3.58
CA TYR A 27 4.30 -1.82 2.70
C TYR A 27 3.80 -3.00 1.88
N TRP A 28 4.59 -3.42 0.89
CA TRP A 28 4.24 -4.56 0.06
C TRP A 28 5.46 -5.38 -0.35
N GLU A 29 5.23 -6.67 -0.48
CA GLU A 29 6.18 -7.66 -0.97
C GLU A 29 5.66 -8.25 -2.28
N THR A 30 6.56 -8.73 -3.15
CA THR A 30 6.16 -9.45 -4.36
C THR A 30 6.13 -10.95 -4.09
N ASN A 31 5.10 -11.64 -4.59
CA ASN A 31 5.02 -13.11 -4.55
C ASN A 31 5.25 -13.76 -5.93
N GLY A 32 5.77 -12.98 -6.88
CA GLY A 32 6.10 -13.40 -8.25
C GLY A 32 5.16 -12.77 -9.29
N GLU A 33 3.85 -12.78 -9.04
CA GLU A 33 2.86 -12.21 -9.96
C GLU A 33 1.98 -11.13 -9.32
N ALA A 34 1.81 -11.18 -7.99
CA ALA A 34 1.01 -10.22 -7.25
C ALA A 34 1.83 -9.47 -6.20
N LYS A 35 1.24 -8.36 -5.73
CA LYS A 35 1.73 -7.55 -4.62
C LYS A 35 0.95 -7.95 -3.37
N ASP A 36 1.66 -8.56 -2.43
CA ASP A 36 1.17 -8.86 -1.09
C ASP A 36 1.29 -7.58 -0.25
N VAL A 37 0.15 -6.95 0.04
CA VAL A 37 0.09 -5.69 0.77
C VAL A 37 -0.14 -5.97 2.26
N PHE A 38 0.61 -5.28 3.09
CA PHE A 38 0.55 -5.38 4.54
C PHE A 38 0.18 -4.03 5.16
N LEU A 39 -0.74 -4.06 6.11
CA LEU A 39 -1.14 -2.95 6.98
C LEU A 39 -0.74 -3.28 8.43
N GLY A 40 0.34 -2.68 8.89
CA GLY A 40 0.85 -2.82 10.26
C GLY A 40 1.92 -3.90 10.39
N SER A 41 1.72 -4.85 11.30
CA SER A 41 2.74 -5.82 11.74
C SER A 41 2.29 -7.29 11.63
N GLY A 42 1.32 -7.56 10.76
CA GLY A 42 0.84 -8.91 10.50
C GLY A 42 1.90 -9.80 9.84
N PHE A 43 1.86 -11.11 10.13
CA PHE A 43 2.68 -12.12 9.44
C PHE A 43 2.09 -12.59 8.11
N SER A 44 0.88 -12.13 7.76
CA SER A 44 0.17 -12.48 6.53
C SER A 44 -0.29 -11.20 5.85
N PRO A 45 -0.34 -11.18 4.50
CA PRO A 45 -0.82 -10.00 3.79
C PRO A 45 -2.29 -9.77 4.08
N ASP A 46 -2.67 -8.50 4.17
CA ASP A 46 -4.05 -8.06 4.31
C ASP A 46 -4.80 -8.21 2.99
N VAL A 47 -4.11 -8.02 1.87
CA VAL A 47 -4.63 -8.25 0.52
C VAL A 47 -3.52 -8.66 -0.45
N GLU A 48 -3.87 -9.53 -1.40
CA GLU A 48 -3.06 -9.83 -2.57
C GLU A 48 -3.63 -9.06 -3.78
N LEU A 49 -2.79 -8.26 -4.44
CA LEU A 49 -3.16 -7.45 -5.60
C LEU A 49 -2.37 -7.83 -6.85
N PHE A 50 -3.07 -8.41 -7.83
CA PHE A 50 -2.57 -8.57 -9.19
C PHE A 50 -2.47 -7.22 -9.91
N PRO A 51 -1.65 -7.11 -10.97
CA PRO A 51 -1.57 -5.90 -11.77
C PRO A 51 -2.94 -5.39 -12.22
N GLU A 52 -3.12 -4.07 -12.13
CA GLU A 52 -4.35 -3.31 -12.38
C GLU A 52 -5.49 -3.51 -11.38
N ASN A 53 -5.38 -4.45 -10.45
CA ASN A 53 -6.35 -4.58 -9.37
C ASN A 53 -6.22 -3.43 -8.38
N THR A 54 -7.37 -3.07 -7.80
CA THR A 54 -7.46 -2.07 -6.76
C THR A 54 -8.01 -2.65 -5.48
N TRP A 55 -7.61 -2.04 -4.36
CA TRP A 55 -8.22 -2.31 -3.06
C TRP A 55 -8.44 -1.00 -2.32
N GLU A 56 -9.61 -0.89 -1.71
CA GLU A 56 -10.00 0.27 -0.91
C GLU A 56 -10.12 -0.14 0.55
N PHE A 57 -9.55 0.68 1.43
CA PHE A 57 -9.61 0.45 2.86
C PHE A 57 -9.66 1.79 3.62
N SER A 58 -10.17 1.74 4.84
CA SER A 58 -10.20 2.90 5.74
C SER A 58 -9.12 2.75 6.80
N ALA A 59 -8.38 3.82 7.04
CA ALA A 59 -7.41 3.94 8.13
C ALA A 59 -7.54 5.34 8.74
N GLY A 60 -7.73 5.40 10.06
CA GLY A 60 -8.09 6.62 10.77
C GLY A 60 -9.37 7.29 10.23
N ASP A 61 -9.23 8.55 9.80
CA ASP A 61 -10.29 9.41 9.27
C ASP A 61 -10.32 9.48 7.73
N ALA A 62 -9.56 8.61 7.05
CA ALA A 62 -9.41 8.61 5.61
C ALA A 62 -9.72 7.26 4.99
N THR A 63 -10.17 7.29 3.73
CA THR A 63 -10.25 6.12 2.87
C THR A 63 -9.15 6.23 1.82
N TYR A 64 -8.49 5.12 1.56
CA TYR A 64 -7.39 5.02 0.61
C TYR A 64 -7.75 4.00 -0.46
N ARG A 65 -7.25 4.24 -1.67
CA ARG A 65 -7.23 3.26 -2.76
C ARG A 65 -5.79 2.92 -3.09
N LEU A 66 -5.53 1.62 -3.15
CA LEU A 66 -4.30 1.04 -3.67
C LEU A 66 -4.57 0.55 -5.08
N THR A 67 -3.63 0.79 -5.99
CA THR A 67 -3.63 0.20 -7.33
C THR A 67 -2.29 -0.48 -7.55
N ALA A 68 -2.31 -1.80 -7.74
CA ALA A 68 -1.10 -2.52 -8.14
C ALA A 68 -0.80 -2.22 -9.60
N ARG A 69 0.37 -1.62 -9.89
CA ARG A 69 0.80 -1.39 -11.27
C ARG A 69 1.55 -2.62 -11.80
N PHE A 70 1.74 -2.67 -13.12
CA PHE A 70 2.59 -3.70 -13.75
C PHE A 70 4.06 -3.51 -13.36
N GLU A 71 4.47 -2.26 -13.19
CA GLU A 71 5.75 -1.91 -12.59
C GLU A 71 5.82 -2.37 -11.13
N ASP A 72 7.03 -2.41 -10.57
CA ASP A 72 7.27 -2.68 -9.14
C ASP A 72 6.89 -1.47 -8.27
N VAL A 73 5.62 -1.07 -8.38
CA VAL A 73 5.03 0.10 -7.74
C VAL A 73 3.60 -0.22 -7.31
N LEU A 74 3.27 0.17 -6.09
CA LEU A 74 1.91 0.26 -5.58
C LEU A 74 1.51 1.74 -5.54
N PHE A 75 0.54 2.14 -6.36
CA PHE A 75 0.04 3.51 -6.34
C PHE A 75 -0.96 3.69 -5.21
N VAL A 76 -0.76 4.72 -4.39
CA VAL A 76 -1.57 5.03 -3.21
C VAL A 76 -2.23 6.39 -3.40
N GLU A 77 -3.55 6.45 -3.27
CA GLU A 77 -4.33 7.69 -3.32
C GLU A 77 -5.39 7.75 -2.21
N ARG A 78 -5.80 8.96 -1.81
CA ARG A 78 -6.92 9.20 -0.89
C ARG A 78 -8.20 9.41 -1.70
N ILE A 79 -9.31 8.82 -1.26
CA ILE A 79 -10.64 8.93 -1.89
C ILE A 79 -11.71 9.48 -0.95
#